data_AF-A0A7R8WLJ0-F1
#
_entry.id   AF-A0A7R8WLJ0-F1
#
_cell.length_a   1.000
_cell.length_b   1.000
_cell.length_c   1.000
_cell.angle_alpha   90.00
_cell.angle_beta   90.00
_cell.angle_gamma   90.00
#
_symmetry.space_group_name_H-M   'P 1'
#
loop_
_entity.id
_entity.type
_entity.pdbx_description
1 polymer ?
#
loop_
_entity_poly.entity_id
_entity_poly.type
_entity_poly.pdbx_seq_one_letter_code
_entity_poly.pdbx_strand_id
1 'polypeptide(L)'
;VLFRMNFLAVCLCFAMNRPYQFYYFVPLVSFWYAVLYVTLAIPPQITAASTEQNPLHYFYMVIKLVVLIALSTMLYMSEVFFERIFVTRPWKALFVSTDDDIHEWWFRWKLDRYSITFGMIFGYLYQLAQRYRLIDDSNHGNLWLRSVSLLVTLAGVAGLGGYLAFSFLCVTKERCNEVHSYLVFAPILSYVFLRNVSGYLRTRYSPFFVWFGKISLELFVMQYHIFLAADTSGILVLIPSYPVLNMLVVTFIFVCAAHEVHAITTILTPYAVPQDWRAMLRNIVVFICILIPIGIHDGMF
;
A
#
# COMPACT_ATOMS: atom_id res chain seq x y z
N VAL A 1 5.78 -10.45 -2.73
CA VAL A 1 5.10 -9.13 -2.66
C VAL A 1 6.12 -8.01 -2.46
N LEU A 2 6.86 -7.99 -1.34
CA LEU A 2 7.87 -6.95 -1.06
C LEU A 2 8.88 -6.75 -2.20
N PHE A 3 9.49 -7.81 -2.73
CA PHE A 3 10.44 -7.69 -3.85
C PHE A 3 9.85 -6.92 -5.04
N ARG A 4 8.69 -7.35 -5.56
CA ARG A 4 8.01 -6.68 -6.67
C ARG A 4 7.72 -5.21 -6.38
N MET A 5 7.28 -4.88 -5.16
CA MET A 5 6.98 -3.48 -4.81
C MET A 5 8.25 -2.61 -4.77
N ASN A 6 9.37 -3.21 -4.37
CA ASN A 6 10.59 -2.47 -4.06
C ASN A 6 11.61 -2.42 -5.19
N PHE A 7 11.57 -3.39 -6.10
CA PHE A 7 12.65 -3.62 -7.06
C PHE A 7 12.98 -2.36 -7.87
N LEU A 8 11.99 -1.73 -8.49
CA LEU A 8 12.19 -0.52 -9.29
C LEU A 8 12.71 0.64 -8.43
N ALA A 9 12.06 0.92 -7.29
CA ALA A 9 12.45 2.03 -6.42
C ALA A 9 13.88 1.88 -5.91
N VAL A 10 14.26 0.68 -5.46
CA VAL A 10 15.62 0.37 -5.01
C VAL A 10 16.64 0.52 -6.14
N CYS A 11 16.34 0.02 -7.34
CA CYS A 11 17.23 0.20 -8.50
C CYS A 11 17.45 1.68 -8.84
N LEU A 12 16.39 2.49 -8.80
CA LEU A 12 16.48 3.92 -9.07
C LEU A 12 17.22 4.67 -7.95
N CYS A 13 17.02 4.31 -6.69
CA CYS A 13 17.78 4.87 -5.57
C CYS A 13 19.28 4.65 -5.75
N PHE A 14 19.70 3.44 -6.14
CA PHE A 14 21.11 3.15 -6.44
C PHE A 14 21.61 3.89 -7.69
N ALA A 15 20.82 3.90 -8.78
CA ALA A 15 21.24 4.53 -10.02
C ALA A 15 21.39 6.05 -9.91
N MET A 16 20.57 6.69 -9.06
CA MET A 16 20.52 8.15 -8.92
C MET A 16 21.18 8.66 -7.64
N ASN A 17 21.70 7.78 -6.79
CA ASN A 17 22.20 8.10 -5.46
C ASN A 17 21.22 8.96 -4.65
N ARG A 18 19.97 8.48 -4.52
CA ARG A 18 18.89 9.15 -3.77
C ARG A 18 18.38 8.26 -2.63
N PRO A 19 17.99 8.83 -1.48
CA PRO A 19 17.48 8.06 -0.36
C PRO A 19 16.19 7.32 -0.72
N TYR A 20 15.93 6.21 -0.02
CA TYR A 20 14.76 5.37 -0.27
C TYR A 20 13.43 6.12 -0.06
N GLN A 21 13.40 7.08 0.87
CA GLN A 21 12.24 7.96 1.12
C GLN A 21 11.89 8.88 -0.06
N PHE A 22 12.77 9.07 -1.05
CA PHE A 22 12.45 9.82 -2.26
C PHE A 22 11.22 9.23 -2.98
N TYR A 23 11.05 7.91 -2.90
CA TYR A 23 9.87 7.19 -3.41
C TYR A 23 8.86 6.86 -2.30
N TYR A 24 8.58 7.81 -1.39
CA TYR A 24 7.88 7.65 -0.09
C TYR A 24 6.72 6.63 -0.04
N PHE A 25 5.93 6.50 -1.12
CA PHE A 25 4.83 5.55 -1.19
C PHE A 25 5.28 4.09 -1.09
N VAL A 26 6.41 3.75 -1.72
CA VAL A 26 6.96 2.38 -1.72
C VAL A 26 7.45 1.95 -0.32
N PRO A 27 8.26 2.75 0.41
CA PRO A 27 8.56 2.50 1.82
C PRO A 27 7.32 2.37 2.67
N LEU A 28 6.34 3.26 2.49
CA LEU A 28 5.11 3.30 3.30
C LEU A 28 4.29 2.01 3.14
N VAL A 29 4.00 1.59 1.91
CA VAL A 29 3.25 0.36 1.65
C VAL A 29 4.04 -0.88 2.11
N SER A 30 5.37 -0.87 1.94
CA SER A 30 6.24 -1.98 2.38
C SER A 30 6.23 -2.14 3.90
N PHE A 31 6.34 -1.03 4.64
CA PHE A 31 6.25 -0.99 6.09
C PHE A 31 4.90 -1.53 6.57
N TRP A 32 3.82 -1.00 6.03
CA TRP A 32 2.45 -1.37 6.40
C TRP A 32 2.16 -2.85 6.07
N TYR A 33 2.62 -3.35 4.92
CA TYR A 33 2.56 -4.77 4.58
C TYR A 33 3.33 -5.64 5.58
N ALA A 34 4.53 -5.22 5.99
CA ALA A 34 5.33 -5.93 6.99
C ALA A 34 4.64 -5.96 8.35
N VAL A 35 4.08 -4.83 8.81
CA VAL A 35 3.30 -4.74 10.06
C VAL A 35 2.09 -5.69 10.02
N LEU A 36 1.34 -5.70 8.91
CA LEU A 36 0.22 -6.63 8.73
C LEU A 36 0.69 -8.09 8.81
N TYR A 37 1.76 -8.44 8.09
CA TYR A 37 2.28 -9.80 8.07
C TYR A 37 2.76 -10.24 9.45
N VAL A 38 3.55 -9.42 10.14
CA VAL A 38 4.06 -9.69 11.49
C VAL A 38 2.90 -9.86 12.48
N THR A 39 1.90 -8.97 12.46
CA THR A 39 0.73 -9.05 13.34
C THR A 39 -0.01 -10.38 13.20
N LEU A 40 -0.17 -10.86 11.95
CA LEU A 40 -0.83 -12.14 11.68
C LEU A 40 0.07 -13.35 11.99
N ALA A 41 1.38 -13.24 11.78
CA ALA A 41 2.35 -14.30 12.00
C ALA A 41 2.67 -14.56 13.48
N ILE A 42 2.57 -13.55 14.36
CA ILE A 42 2.75 -13.69 15.81
C ILE A 42 1.82 -14.79 16.34
N PRO A 43 2.30 -15.78 17.11
CA PRO A 43 1.44 -16.81 17.68
C PRO A 43 0.37 -16.23 18.63
N PRO A 44 -0.84 -16.81 18.69
CA PRO A 44 -1.31 -17.94 17.89
C PRO A 44 -1.62 -17.53 16.44
N GLN A 45 -1.26 -18.38 15.49
CA GLN A 45 -1.63 -18.19 14.09
C GLN A 45 -3.09 -18.60 13.87
N ILE A 46 -3.89 -17.64 13.40
CA ILE A 46 -5.33 -17.77 13.32
C ILE A 46 -5.69 -18.15 11.89
N THR A 47 -5.93 -19.43 11.69
CA THR A 47 -6.37 -20.01 10.42
C THR A 47 -7.78 -20.60 10.58
N ALA A 48 -8.45 -20.90 9.46
CA ALA A 48 -9.76 -21.55 9.50
C ALA A 48 -9.75 -22.82 10.36
N ALA A 49 -8.81 -23.74 10.11
CA ALA A 49 -8.64 -24.96 10.90
C ALA A 49 -8.36 -24.70 12.39
N SER A 50 -7.53 -23.70 12.69
CA SER A 50 -7.18 -23.30 14.06
C SER A 50 -8.42 -22.79 14.83
N THR A 51 -9.30 -22.02 14.17
CA THR A 51 -10.56 -21.53 14.77
C THR A 51 -11.67 -22.58 14.86
N GLU A 52 -11.60 -23.65 14.07
CA GLU A 52 -12.50 -24.81 14.21
C GLU A 52 -12.14 -25.63 15.45
N GLN A 53 -10.85 -25.78 15.73
CA GLN A 53 -10.36 -26.48 16.92
C GLN A 53 -10.58 -25.66 18.21
N ASN A 54 -10.34 -24.34 18.16
CA ASN A 54 -10.51 -23.47 19.32
C ASN A 54 -11.17 -22.12 18.94
N PRO A 55 -12.46 -21.92 19.28
CA PRO A 55 -13.16 -20.66 19.04
C PRO A 55 -12.54 -19.45 19.74
N LEU A 56 -11.75 -19.61 20.81
CA LEU A 56 -11.07 -18.50 21.49
C LEU A 56 -10.06 -17.79 20.57
N HIS A 57 -9.65 -18.41 19.47
CA HIS A 57 -8.76 -17.76 18.49
C HIS A 57 -9.42 -16.54 17.83
N TYR A 58 -10.75 -16.46 17.76
CA TYR A 58 -11.44 -15.24 17.36
C TYR A 58 -11.17 -14.07 18.31
N PHE A 59 -11.17 -14.33 19.62
CA PHE A 59 -10.86 -13.33 20.63
C PHE A 59 -9.39 -12.87 20.55
N TYR A 60 -8.45 -13.80 20.29
CA TYR A 60 -7.05 -13.43 20.06
C TYR A 60 -6.86 -12.55 18.82
N MET A 61 -7.67 -12.72 17.76
CA MET A 61 -7.64 -11.80 16.61
C MET A 61 -8.04 -10.39 17.01
N VAL A 62 -9.09 -10.25 17.81
CA VAL A 62 -9.55 -8.95 18.32
C VAL A 62 -8.46 -8.31 19.20
N ILE A 63 -7.81 -9.08 20.08
CA ILE A 63 -6.68 -8.59 20.88
C ILE A 63 -5.57 -8.06 19.96
N LYS A 64 -5.16 -8.80 18.94
CA LYS A 64 -4.12 -8.36 17.99
C LYS A 64 -4.49 -7.04 17.30
N LEU A 65 -5.75 -6.87 16.90
CA LEU A 65 -6.23 -5.62 16.29
C LEU A 65 -6.24 -4.45 17.28
N VAL A 66 -6.70 -4.69 18.52
CA VAL A 66 -6.70 -3.67 19.59
C VAL A 66 -5.27 -3.24 19.93
N VAL A 67 -4.34 -4.20 20.04
CA VAL A 67 -2.92 -3.92 20.27
C VAL A 67 -2.34 -3.12 19.10
N LEU A 68 -2.64 -3.49 17.86
CA LEU A 68 -2.16 -2.75 16.69
C LEU A 68 -2.67 -1.30 16.67
N ILE A 69 -3.96 -1.07 16.97
CA ILE A 69 -4.53 0.27 17.11
C ILE A 69 -3.84 1.02 18.25
N ALA A 70 -3.69 0.39 19.42
CA ALA A 70 -3.08 1.02 20.59
C ALA A 70 -1.61 1.42 20.32
N LEU A 71 -0.83 0.57 19.65
CA LEU A 71 0.54 0.87 19.26
C LEU A 71 0.60 2.01 18.24
N SER A 72 -0.28 2.00 17.24
CA SER A 72 -0.37 3.09 16.24
C SER A 72 -0.76 4.42 16.90
N THR A 73 -1.72 4.40 17.82
CA THR A 73 -2.10 5.58 18.61
C THR A 73 -0.95 6.05 19.50
N MET A 74 -0.23 5.13 20.15
CA MET A 74 0.88 5.47 21.04
C MET A 74 2.03 6.12 20.26
N LEU A 75 2.40 5.55 19.10
CA LEU A 75 3.37 6.14 18.17
C LEU A 75 2.92 7.51 17.68
N TYR A 76 1.62 7.70 17.42
CA TYR A 76 1.09 9.02 17.04
C TYR A 76 1.19 10.06 18.17
N MET A 77 0.82 9.68 19.39
CA MET A 77 0.78 10.60 20.52
C MET A 77 2.19 11.02 20.99
N SER A 78 3.22 10.24 20.66
CA SER A 78 4.60 10.51 21.05
C SER A 78 5.52 10.58 19.83
N GLU A 79 5.67 11.79 19.29
CA GLU A 79 6.62 12.09 18.21
C GLU A 79 8.06 11.72 18.59
N VAL A 80 8.45 12.01 19.84
CA VAL A 80 9.78 11.62 20.36
C VAL A 80 10.00 10.11 20.33
N PHE A 81 8.99 9.31 20.69
CA PHE A 81 9.09 7.85 20.64
C PHE A 81 9.15 7.34 19.19
N PHE A 82 8.39 7.97 18.30
CA PHE A 82 8.44 7.67 16.87
C PHE A 82 9.84 7.92 16.30
N GLU A 83 10.42 9.11 16.53
CA GLU A 83 11.78 9.44 16.11
C GLU A 83 12.81 8.44 16.66
N ARG A 84 12.71 8.10 17.95
CA ARG A 84 13.61 7.10 18.57
C ARG A 84 13.53 5.75 17.88
N ILE A 85 12.36 5.30 17.44
CA ILE A 85 12.24 4.02 16.73
C ILE A 85 12.85 4.11 15.33
N PHE A 86 12.48 5.12 14.55
CA PHE A 86 12.78 5.17 13.12
C PHE A 86 14.14 5.78 12.78
N VAL A 87 14.71 6.61 13.65
CA VAL A 87 16.04 7.25 13.46
C VAL A 87 17.16 6.43 14.10
N THR A 88 16.85 5.32 14.77
CA THR A 88 17.87 4.44 15.37
C THR A 88 18.57 3.58 14.30
N ARG A 89 19.90 3.46 14.41
CA ARG A 89 20.69 2.57 13.55
C ARG A 89 20.40 1.10 13.91
N PRO A 90 20.34 0.17 12.93
CA PRO A 90 20.89 0.28 11.57
C PRO A 90 19.91 0.74 10.47
N TRP A 91 18.63 0.90 10.75
CA TRP A 91 17.61 1.12 9.71
C TRP A 91 17.27 2.59 9.44
N LYS A 92 17.92 3.54 10.12
CA LYS A 92 17.73 5.00 9.93
C LYS A 92 17.60 5.40 8.45
N ALA A 93 18.51 4.91 7.61
CA ALA A 93 18.57 5.27 6.19
C ALA A 93 17.32 4.87 5.37
N LEU A 94 16.50 3.95 5.88
CA LEU A 94 15.25 3.57 5.22
C LEU A 94 14.14 4.60 5.42
N PHE A 95 14.23 5.44 6.46
CA PHE A 95 13.13 6.28 6.93
C PHE A 95 13.43 7.78 6.88
N VAL A 96 14.63 8.14 6.41
CA VAL A 96 15.14 9.51 6.47
C VAL A 96 15.44 10.02 5.06
N SER A 97 15.27 11.33 4.84
CA SER A 97 15.57 12.02 3.58
C SER A 97 17.07 12.36 3.43
N THR A 98 17.46 13.04 2.35
CA THR A 98 18.85 13.42 2.06
C THR A 98 19.43 14.32 3.15
N ASP A 99 18.60 15.19 3.73
CA ASP A 99 18.98 16.16 4.75
C ASP A 99 18.85 15.63 6.18
N ASP A 100 18.84 14.31 6.34
CA ASP A 100 18.65 13.64 7.62
C ASP A 100 17.28 13.92 8.30
N ASP A 101 16.28 14.36 7.52
CA ASP A 101 14.93 14.70 7.98
C ASP A 101 13.94 13.51 7.91
N ILE A 102 13.17 13.32 9.00
CA ILE A 102 12.13 12.30 9.17
C ILE A 102 10.71 12.85 8.92
N HIS A 103 10.55 14.17 8.78
CA HIS A 103 9.24 14.82 8.72
C HIS A 103 8.34 14.23 7.64
N GLU A 104 8.87 13.94 6.43
CA GLU A 104 8.08 13.34 5.35
C GLU A 104 7.59 11.93 5.74
N TRP A 105 8.45 11.09 6.33
CA TRP A 105 8.07 9.76 6.79
C TRP A 105 6.98 9.84 7.88
N TRP A 106 7.18 10.70 8.88
CA TRP A 106 6.19 10.94 9.93
C TRP A 106 4.86 11.42 9.38
N PHE A 107 4.88 12.42 8.49
CA PHE A 107 3.68 12.98 7.87
C PHE A 107 2.87 11.93 7.11
N ARG A 108 3.54 11.12 6.27
CA ARG A 108 2.89 10.06 5.47
C ARG A 108 2.39 8.91 6.34
N TRP A 109 3.19 8.47 7.30
CA TRP A 109 2.80 7.44 8.26
C TRP A 109 1.59 7.87 9.09
N LYS A 110 1.61 9.13 9.58
CA LYS A 110 0.53 9.77 10.33
C LYS A 110 -0.77 9.75 9.53
N LEU A 111 -0.72 10.04 8.23
CA LEU A 111 -1.91 10.07 7.38
C LEU A 111 -2.59 8.69 7.28
N ASP A 112 -1.81 7.63 7.09
CA ASP A 112 -2.30 6.26 6.78
C ASP A 112 -2.39 5.30 7.99
N ARG A 113 -2.19 5.81 9.21
CA ARG A 113 -1.98 5.03 10.44
C ARG A 113 -3.02 3.94 10.76
N TYR A 114 -4.25 4.09 10.26
CA TYR A 114 -5.37 3.18 10.49
C TYR A 114 -5.88 2.49 9.22
N SER A 115 -5.41 2.89 8.03
CA SER A 115 -5.87 2.40 6.73
C SER A 115 -5.78 0.87 6.66
N ILE A 116 -4.65 0.29 7.07
CA ILE A 116 -4.46 -1.16 7.13
C ILE A 116 -5.37 -1.82 8.15
N THR A 117 -5.48 -1.25 9.36
CA THR A 117 -6.31 -1.84 10.42
C THR A 117 -7.76 -1.93 9.98
N PHE A 118 -8.30 -0.91 9.30
CA PHE A 118 -9.63 -0.97 8.73
C PHE A 118 -9.78 -2.10 7.70
N GLY A 119 -8.78 -2.29 6.84
CA GLY A 119 -8.74 -3.43 5.91
C GLY A 119 -8.69 -4.79 6.62
N MET A 120 -7.92 -4.92 7.70
CA MET A 120 -7.84 -6.14 8.52
C MET A 120 -9.16 -6.43 9.24
N ILE A 121 -9.79 -5.41 9.82
CA ILE A 121 -11.11 -5.51 10.45
C ILE A 121 -12.14 -5.97 9.41
N PHE A 122 -12.16 -5.34 8.24
CA PHE A 122 -13.05 -5.73 7.16
C PHE A 122 -12.85 -7.19 6.74
N GLY A 123 -11.60 -7.60 6.48
CA GLY A 123 -11.28 -8.98 6.11
C GLY A 123 -11.71 -9.99 7.18
N TYR A 124 -11.49 -9.65 8.45
CA TYR A 124 -11.93 -10.47 9.59
C TYR A 124 -13.46 -10.58 9.67
N LEU A 125 -14.18 -9.46 9.59
CA LEU A 125 -15.64 -9.44 9.60
C LEU A 125 -16.25 -10.18 8.41
N TYR A 126 -15.65 -10.05 7.22
CA TYR A 126 -16.07 -10.76 6.03
C TYR A 126 -15.93 -12.28 6.20
N GLN A 127 -14.80 -12.76 6.73
CA GLN A 127 -14.61 -14.19 7.04
C GLN A 127 -15.63 -14.69 8.07
N LEU A 128 -15.91 -13.89 9.10
CA LEU A 128 -16.91 -14.21 10.12
C LEU A 128 -18.32 -14.28 9.52
N ALA A 129 -18.64 -13.33 8.64
CA ALA A 129 -19.93 -13.28 7.95
C ALA A 129 -20.12 -14.48 7.00
N GLN A 130 -19.07 -14.93 6.32
CA GLN A 130 -19.10 -16.17 5.53
C GLN A 130 -19.33 -17.39 6.42
N ARG A 131 -18.63 -17.50 7.56
CA ARG A 131 -18.79 -18.64 8.49
C ARG A 131 -20.19 -18.76 9.06
N TYR A 132 -20.79 -17.65 9.47
CA TYR A 132 -22.18 -17.63 9.98
C TYR A 132 -23.23 -17.59 8.86
N ARG A 133 -22.83 -17.76 7.60
CA ARG A 133 -23.71 -17.76 6.42
C ARG A 133 -24.58 -16.49 6.32
N LEU A 134 -24.05 -15.37 6.80
CA LEU A 134 -24.66 -14.04 6.64
C LEU A 134 -24.49 -13.51 5.22
N ILE A 135 -23.47 -14.00 4.52
CA ILE A 135 -23.14 -13.65 3.13
C ILE A 135 -23.08 -14.95 2.33
N ASP A 136 -23.73 -14.97 1.17
CA ASP A 136 -23.60 -16.05 0.20
C ASP A 136 -22.72 -15.59 -0.96
N ASP A 137 -21.48 -16.09 -0.97
CA ASP A 137 -20.50 -15.78 -2.02
C ASP A 137 -20.37 -16.92 -3.05
N SER A 138 -21.17 -17.98 -2.92
CA SER A 138 -21.08 -19.17 -3.78
C SER A 138 -21.71 -18.95 -5.16
N ASN A 139 -22.59 -17.96 -5.29
CA ASN A 139 -23.36 -17.70 -6.49
C ASN A 139 -22.85 -16.47 -7.26
N HIS A 140 -23.20 -16.36 -8.53
CA HIS A 140 -22.96 -15.17 -9.38
C HIS A 140 -23.98 -14.04 -9.13
N GLY A 141 -24.92 -14.24 -8.20
CA GLY A 141 -25.93 -13.27 -7.79
C GLY A 141 -25.39 -12.19 -6.84
N ASN A 142 -26.32 -11.44 -6.23
CA ASN A 142 -25.96 -10.46 -5.20
C ASN A 142 -25.48 -11.16 -3.92
N LEU A 143 -24.55 -10.53 -3.20
CA LEU A 143 -23.99 -11.05 -1.93
C LEU A 143 -25.06 -11.26 -0.83
N TRP A 144 -26.12 -10.45 -0.88
CA TRP A 144 -27.24 -10.49 0.06
C TRP A 144 -28.59 -10.51 -0.66
N LEU A 145 -29.66 -10.69 0.12
CA LEU A 145 -31.03 -10.41 -0.29
C LEU A 145 -31.14 -9.02 -0.94
N ARG A 146 -32.06 -8.87 -1.89
CA ARG A 146 -32.19 -7.65 -2.73
C ARG A 146 -32.30 -6.37 -1.90
N SER A 147 -33.11 -6.35 -0.84
CA SER A 147 -33.33 -5.18 0.00
C SER A 147 -32.07 -4.76 0.76
N VAL A 148 -31.34 -5.73 1.32
CA VAL A 148 -30.07 -5.49 2.02
C VAL A 148 -29.00 -5.03 1.03
N SER A 149 -28.93 -5.66 -0.14
CA SER A 149 -28.00 -5.26 -1.20
C SER A 149 -28.22 -3.82 -1.66
N LEU A 150 -29.48 -3.41 -1.83
CA LEU A 150 -29.82 -2.03 -2.21
C LEU A 150 -29.45 -1.05 -1.09
N LEU A 151 -29.76 -1.38 0.17
CA LEU A 151 -29.39 -0.55 1.32
C LEU A 151 -27.87 -0.37 1.43
N VAL A 152 -27.10 -1.46 1.36
CA VAL A 152 -25.63 -1.41 1.44
C VAL A 152 -25.04 -0.66 0.24
N THR A 153 -25.62 -0.80 -0.95
CA THR A 153 -25.19 -0.04 -2.13
C THR A 153 -25.45 1.44 -1.95
N LEU A 154 -26.64 1.84 -1.47
CA LEU A 154 -26.95 3.24 -1.17
C LEU A 154 -26.05 3.81 -0.07
N ALA A 155 -25.77 3.02 0.97
CA ALA A 155 -24.82 3.39 2.02
C ALA A 155 -23.40 3.58 1.46
N GLY A 156 -22.97 2.74 0.52
CA GLY A 156 -21.69 2.89 -0.19
C GLY A 156 -21.64 4.16 -1.05
N VAL A 157 -22.71 4.48 -1.79
CA VAL A 157 -22.79 5.73 -2.56
C VAL A 157 -22.75 6.94 -1.61
N ALA A 158 -23.51 6.91 -0.52
CA ALA A 158 -23.55 7.97 0.47
C ALA A 158 -22.20 8.12 1.19
N GLY A 159 -21.52 7.02 1.53
CA GLY A 159 -20.20 7.04 2.17
C GLY A 159 -19.12 7.61 1.26
N LEU A 160 -19.10 7.21 -0.01
CA LEU A 160 -18.17 7.77 -1.00
C LEU A 160 -18.49 9.24 -1.29
N GLY A 161 -19.77 9.58 -1.51
CA GLY A 161 -20.22 10.95 -1.76
C GLY A 161 -19.97 11.87 -0.56
N GLY A 162 -20.20 11.38 0.66
CA GLY A 162 -19.92 12.12 1.90
C GLY A 162 -18.42 12.37 2.10
N TYR A 163 -17.58 11.38 1.82
CA TYR A 163 -16.12 11.56 1.88
C TYR A 163 -15.61 12.53 0.80
N LEU A 164 -16.17 12.47 -0.41
CA LEU A 164 -15.86 13.44 -1.48
C LEU A 164 -16.30 14.86 -1.08
N ALA A 165 -17.52 15.01 -0.56
CA ALA A 165 -18.01 16.30 -0.06
C ALA A 165 -17.12 16.84 1.05
N PHE A 166 -16.73 15.99 2.02
CA PHE A 166 -15.75 16.36 3.04
C PHE A 166 -14.43 16.82 2.40
N SER A 167 -13.90 16.08 1.43
CA SER A 167 -12.63 16.41 0.78
C SER A 167 -12.66 17.75 0.03
N PHE A 168 -13.80 18.12 -0.57
CA PHE A 168 -13.97 19.40 -1.27
C PHE A 168 -14.33 20.57 -0.36
N LEU A 169 -15.09 20.33 0.71
CA LEU A 169 -15.59 21.39 1.60
C LEU A 169 -14.65 21.67 2.78
N CYS A 170 -13.63 20.84 2.97
CA CYS A 170 -12.71 21.00 4.08
C CYS A 170 -11.84 22.25 3.91
N VAL A 171 -11.75 23.06 4.97
CA VAL A 171 -11.24 24.44 4.91
C VAL A 171 -9.72 24.49 4.88
N THR A 172 -9.04 23.79 5.80
CA THR A 172 -7.59 23.85 5.95
C THR A 172 -6.96 22.47 5.82
N LYS A 173 -5.93 22.35 4.97
CA LYS A 173 -5.22 21.09 4.67
C LYS A 173 -4.80 20.34 5.94
N GLU A 174 -4.32 21.05 6.96
CA GLU A 174 -3.91 20.49 8.24
C GLU A 174 -5.06 19.77 8.95
N ARG A 175 -6.21 20.43 9.09
CA ARG A 175 -7.39 19.83 9.72
C ARG A 175 -7.95 18.69 8.88
N CYS A 176 -7.93 18.82 7.56
CA CYS A 176 -8.37 17.75 6.66
C CYS A 176 -7.52 16.49 6.83
N ASN A 177 -6.20 16.64 6.88
CA ASN A 177 -5.27 15.52 7.06
C ASN A 177 -5.42 14.85 8.42
N GLU A 178 -5.68 15.62 9.47
CA GLU A 178 -5.94 15.07 10.80
C GLU A 178 -7.22 14.23 10.85
N VAL A 179 -8.31 14.76 10.28
CA VAL A 179 -9.61 14.07 10.24
C VAL A 179 -9.61 12.91 9.24
N HIS A 180 -8.85 13.01 8.15
CA HIS A 180 -8.73 12.01 7.10
C HIS A 180 -8.40 10.62 7.67
N SER A 181 -7.39 10.51 8.54
CA SER A 181 -6.98 9.22 9.10
C SER A 181 -8.11 8.48 9.80
N TYR A 182 -9.09 9.21 10.36
CA TYR A 182 -10.26 8.63 11.02
C TYR A 182 -11.42 8.34 10.07
N LEU A 183 -11.54 9.08 8.96
CA LEU A 183 -12.62 8.93 7.99
C LEU A 183 -12.28 8.05 6.79
N VAL A 184 -11.00 7.71 6.58
CA VAL A 184 -10.54 6.96 5.39
C VAL A 184 -11.17 5.58 5.25
N PHE A 185 -11.70 4.99 6.34
CA PHE A 185 -12.49 3.75 6.24
C PHE A 185 -13.73 3.92 5.36
N ALA A 186 -14.34 5.11 5.35
CA ALA A 186 -15.57 5.36 4.61
C ALA A 186 -15.39 5.15 3.10
N PRO A 187 -14.44 5.80 2.39
CA PRO A 187 -14.24 5.55 0.97
C PRO A 187 -13.73 4.13 0.68
N ILE A 188 -12.88 3.55 1.54
CA ILE A 188 -12.37 2.18 1.37
C ILE A 188 -13.54 1.17 1.39
N LEU A 189 -14.34 1.17 2.46
CA LEU A 189 -15.48 0.25 2.60
C LEU A 189 -16.55 0.52 1.55
N SER A 190 -16.82 1.79 1.25
CA SER A 190 -17.77 2.17 0.21
C SER A 190 -17.39 1.57 -1.14
N TYR A 191 -16.13 1.72 -1.56
CA TYR A 191 -15.67 1.15 -2.83
C TYR A 191 -15.77 -0.38 -2.83
N VAL A 192 -15.34 -1.03 -1.75
CA VAL A 192 -15.42 -2.49 -1.61
C VAL A 192 -16.86 -2.98 -1.72
N PHE A 193 -17.82 -2.34 -1.04
CA PHE A 193 -19.23 -2.74 -1.13
C PHE A 193 -19.83 -2.46 -2.51
N LEU A 194 -19.65 -1.25 -3.04
CA LEU A 194 -20.17 -0.89 -4.36
C LEU A 194 -19.67 -1.84 -5.45
N ARG A 195 -18.41 -2.27 -5.36
CA ARG A 195 -17.81 -3.17 -6.34
C ARG A 195 -18.31 -4.61 -6.22
N ASN A 196 -18.58 -5.09 -5.00
CA ASN A 196 -18.78 -6.52 -4.74
C ASN A 196 -20.22 -6.93 -4.43
N VAL A 197 -21.12 -6.01 -4.03
CA VAL A 197 -22.51 -6.33 -3.64
C VAL A 197 -23.38 -6.75 -4.82
N SER A 198 -23.28 -6.05 -5.95
CA SER A 198 -24.03 -6.38 -7.16
C SER A 198 -23.41 -7.56 -7.88
N GLY A 199 -24.22 -8.59 -8.17
CA GLY A 199 -23.82 -9.76 -8.98
C GLY A 199 -23.23 -9.36 -10.34
N TYR A 200 -23.78 -8.33 -10.97
CA TYR A 200 -23.30 -7.82 -12.25
C TYR A 200 -21.90 -7.22 -12.15
N LEU A 201 -21.66 -6.38 -11.14
CA LEU A 201 -20.36 -5.73 -10.98
C LEU A 201 -19.29 -6.74 -10.56
N ARG A 202 -19.56 -7.60 -9.57
CA ARG A 202 -18.54 -8.56 -9.08
C ARG A 202 -18.08 -9.56 -10.14
N THR A 203 -18.94 -9.92 -11.09
CA THR A 203 -18.62 -10.92 -12.15
C THR A 203 -18.03 -10.31 -13.42
N ARG A 204 -18.07 -8.99 -13.58
CA ARG A 204 -17.57 -8.29 -14.77
C ARG A 204 -16.45 -7.35 -14.39
N TYR A 205 -15.33 -7.41 -15.11
CA TYR A 205 -14.25 -6.46 -14.97
C TYR A 205 -13.77 -6.01 -16.35
N SER A 206 -13.14 -4.84 -16.42
CA SER A 206 -12.51 -4.36 -17.65
C SER A 206 -11.09 -4.91 -17.74
N PRO A 207 -10.74 -5.69 -18.78
CA PRO A 207 -9.38 -6.18 -18.99
C PRO A 207 -8.35 -5.04 -19.09
N PHE A 208 -8.76 -3.92 -19.70
CA PHE A 208 -7.92 -2.72 -19.83
C PHE A 208 -7.53 -2.14 -18.47
N PHE A 209 -8.51 -1.93 -17.57
CA PHE A 209 -8.23 -1.39 -16.24
C PHE A 209 -7.50 -2.41 -15.35
N VAL A 210 -7.71 -3.72 -15.55
CA VAL A 210 -6.91 -4.75 -14.87
C VAL A 210 -5.45 -4.68 -15.32
N TRP A 211 -5.19 -4.53 -16.62
CA TRP A 211 -3.83 -4.35 -17.15
C TRP A 211 -3.18 -3.09 -16.59
N PHE A 212 -3.88 -1.96 -16.60
CA PHE A 212 -3.36 -0.71 -16.02
C PHE A 212 -3.07 -0.84 -14.51
N GLY A 213 -3.97 -1.51 -13.77
CA GLY A 213 -3.79 -1.78 -12.34
C GLY A 213 -2.59 -2.68 -12.02
N LYS A 214 -2.24 -3.62 -12.91
CA LYS A 214 -1.06 -4.50 -12.73
C LYS A 214 0.26 -3.74 -12.75
N ILE A 215 0.35 -2.68 -13.57
CA ILE A 215 1.55 -1.84 -13.74
C ILE A 215 1.47 -0.51 -12.95
N SER A 216 0.48 -0.37 -12.07
CA SER A 216 0.17 0.91 -11.40
C SER A 216 1.30 1.45 -10.54
N LEU A 217 2.10 0.57 -9.92
CA LEU A 217 3.23 0.98 -9.10
C LEU A 217 4.38 1.51 -9.94
N GLU A 218 4.68 0.82 -11.04
CA GLU A 218 5.69 1.22 -12.02
C GLU A 218 5.30 2.56 -12.65
N LEU A 219 4.04 2.74 -13.02
CA LEU A 219 3.50 4.03 -13.47
C LEU A 219 3.70 5.12 -12.40
N PHE A 220 3.36 4.85 -11.14
CA PHE A 220 3.53 5.82 -10.05
C PHE A 220 4.98 6.25 -9.86
N VAL A 221 5.94 5.33 -9.90
CA VAL A 221 7.37 5.65 -9.71
C VAL A 221 7.95 6.34 -10.95
N MET A 222 7.61 5.86 -12.15
CA MET A 222 8.20 6.38 -13.40
C MET A 222 7.66 7.74 -13.81
N GLN A 223 6.50 8.18 -13.29
CA GLN A 223 5.98 9.52 -13.58
C GLN A 223 6.98 10.61 -13.16
N TYR A 224 7.75 10.37 -12.08
CA TYR A 224 8.75 11.30 -11.57
C TYR A 224 9.95 11.48 -12.51
N HIS A 225 10.16 10.55 -13.43
CA HIS A 225 11.33 10.51 -14.33
C HIS A 225 10.99 10.75 -15.79
N ILE A 226 9.76 10.41 -16.20
CA ILE A 226 9.34 10.52 -17.61
C ILE A 226 8.45 11.74 -17.83
N PHE A 227 7.44 11.97 -16.97
CA PHE A 227 6.58 13.15 -17.11
C PHE A 227 7.22 14.37 -16.48
N LEU A 228 7.75 14.18 -15.27
CA LEU A 228 8.36 15.23 -14.48
C LEU A 228 9.87 15.23 -14.70
N ALA A 229 10.46 16.42 -14.76
CA ALA A 229 11.90 16.64 -14.84
C ALA A 229 12.33 17.62 -13.74
N ALA A 230 13.65 17.74 -13.51
CA ALA A 230 14.23 18.70 -12.56
C ALA A 230 13.56 18.69 -11.18
N ASP A 231 13.54 17.53 -10.53
CA ASP A 231 12.94 17.34 -9.20
C ASP A 231 11.49 17.86 -9.13
N THR A 232 10.67 17.46 -10.12
CA THR A 232 9.23 17.84 -10.26
C THR A 232 8.94 19.29 -10.65
N SER A 233 9.97 20.09 -10.92
CA SER A 233 9.81 21.49 -11.33
C SER A 233 9.68 21.68 -12.85
N GLY A 234 9.94 20.63 -13.64
CA GLY A 234 9.88 20.65 -15.09
C GLY A 234 8.99 19.57 -15.69
N ILE A 235 8.67 19.72 -16.98
CA ILE A 235 7.95 18.73 -17.79
C ILE A 235 8.86 18.30 -18.93
N LEU A 236 8.88 17.01 -19.25
CA LEU A 236 9.64 16.50 -20.39
C LEU A 236 9.00 16.95 -21.71
N VAL A 237 9.79 17.65 -22.54
CA VAL A 237 9.39 18.09 -23.88
C VAL A 237 10.32 17.47 -24.91
N LEU A 238 9.82 16.47 -25.64
CA LEU A 238 10.48 15.81 -26.77
C LEU A 238 10.16 16.50 -28.09
N ILE A 239 8.95 17.06 -28.23
CA ILE A 239 8.49 17.74 -29.46
C ILE A 239 8.15 19.19 -29.11
N PRO A 240 9.09 20.13 -29.34
CA PRO A 240 8.83 21.56 -29.17
C PRO A 240 7.65 22.03 -30.05
N SER A 241 6.93 23.06 -29.59
CA SER A 241 5.83 23.72 -30.31
C SER A 241 4.53 22.91 -30.52
N TYR A 242 4.51 21.61 -30.24
CA TYR A 242 3.30 20.76 -30.36
C TYR A 242 2.97 20.06 -29.03
N PRO A 243 2.36 20.76 -28.06
CA PRO A 243 2.19 20.26 -26.69
C PRO A 243 1.30 19.01 -26.61
N VAL A 244 0.22 18.93 -27.41
CA VAL A 244 -0.68 17.76 -27.42
C VAL A 244 0.04 16.54 -27.97
N LEU A 245 0.77 16.69 -29.07
CA LEU A 245 1.54 15.60 -29.67
C LEU A 245 2.66 15.14 -28.73
N ASN A 246 3.36 16.08 -28.09
CA ASN A 246 4.34 15.77 -27.07
C ASN A 246 3.72 14.94 -25.93
N MET A 247 2.56 15.36 -25.40
CA MET A 247 1.90 14.63 -24.32
C MET A 247 1.49 13.21 -24.75
N LEU A 248 0.95 13.04 -25.95
CA LEU A 248 0.59 11.72 -26.48
C LEU A 248 1.82 10.80 -26.62
N VAL A 249 2.92 11.32 -27.20
CA VAL A 249 4.16 10.55 -27.40
C VAL A 249 4.82 10.21 -26.06
N VAL A 250 4.96 11.18 -25.16
CA VAL A 250 5.55 10.95 -23.83
C VAL A 250 4.68 9.98 -23.02
N THR A 251 3.35 10.08 -23.09
CA THR A 251 2.45 9.11 -22.42
C THR A 251 2.60 7.71 -22.99
N PHE A 252 2.74 7.57 -24.31
CA PHE A 252 2.98 6.27 -24.94
C PHE A 252 4.30 5.65 -24.45
N ILE A 253 5.41 6.42 -24.48
CA ILE A 253 6.72 5.98 -23.98
C ILE A 253 6.63 5.60 -22.50
N PHE A 254 5.98 6.45 -21.69
CA PHE A 254 5.79 6.23 -20.26
C PHE A 254 5.09 4.90 -19.96
N VAL A 255 3.97 4.62 -20.64
CA VAL A 255 3.21 3.39 -20.43
C VAL A 255 3.98 2.17 -20.92
N CYS A 256 4.66 2.26 -22.07
CA CYS A 256 5.52 1.17 -22.57
C CYS A 256 6.66 0.87 -21.60
N ALA A 257 7.34 1.89 -21.09
CA ALA A 257 8.46 1.71 -20.18
C ALA A 257 8.00 1.10 -18.83
N ALA A 258 6.86 1.54 -18.28
CA ALA A 258 6.27 0.93 -17.09
C ALA A 258 5.87 -0.53 -17.32
N HIS A 259 5.33 -0.86 -18.50
CA HIS A 259 5.00 -2.22 -18.88
C HIS A 259 6.24 -3.14 -18.95
N GLU A 260 7.32 -2.68 -19.59
CA GLU A 260 8.55 -3.46 -19.69
C GLU A 260 9.21 -3.69 -18.33
N VAL A 261 9.27 -2.66 -17.48
CA VAL A 261 9.78 -2.80 -16.11
C VAL A 261 8.95 -3.80 -15.30
N HIS A 262 7.63 -3.77 -15.45
CA HIS A 262 6.74 -4.74 -14.79
C HIS A 262 7.02 -6.18 -15.26
N ALA A 263 7.21 -6.38 -16.57
CA ALA A 263 7.54 -7.67 -17.15
C ALA A 263 8.89 -8.19 -16.62
N ILE A 264 9.94 -7.36 -16.65
CA ILE A 264 11.27 -7.69 -16.14
C ILE A 264 11.20 -8.04 -14.65
N THR A 265 10.51 -7.24 -13.84
CA THR A 265 10.34 -7.50 -12.40
C THR A 265 9.68 -8.85 -12.15
N THR A 266 8.67 -9.19 -12.95
CA THR A 266 7.98 -10.48 -12.88
C THR A 266 8.89 -11.65 -13.24
N ILE A 267 9.71 -11.50 -14.29
CA ILE A 267 10.69 -12.51 -14.72
C ILE A 267 11.78 -12.70 -13.65
N LEU A 268 12.26 -11.63 -13.02
CA LEU A 268 13.33 -11.67 -12.02
C LEU A 268 12.87 -12.18 -10.65
N THR A 269 11.58 -12.01 -10.31
CA THR A 269 11.01 -12.38 -9.01
C THR A 269 11.36 -13.81 -8.55
N PRO A 270 11.15 -14.88 -9.35
CA PRO A 270 11.47 -16.25 -8.92
C PRO A 270 12.98 -16.49 -8.73
N TYR A 271 13.85 -15.72 -9.38
CA TYR A 271 15.30 -15.82 -9.21
C TYR A 271 15.78 -15.09 -7.95
N ALA A 272 15.21 -13.91 -7.67
CA ALA A 272 15.54 -13.12 -6.50
C ALA A 272 14.93 -13.72 -5.22
N VAL A 273 13.66 -14.13 -5.27
CA VAL A 273 12.89 -14.73 -4.17
C VAL A 273 12.38 -16.10 -4.59
N PRO A 274 13.26 -17.13 -4.61
CA PRO A 274 12.86 -18.49 -4.93
C PRO A 274 11.94 -19.06 -3.84
N GLN A 275 11.16 -20.08 -4.19
CA GLN A 275 10.23 -20.74 -3.24
C GLN A 275 10.96 -21.53 -2.14
N ASP A 276 12.18 -22.01 -2.42
CA ASP A 276 13.00 -22.70 -1.42
C ASP A 276 13.61 -21.67 -0.44
N TRP A 277 13.29 -21.85 0.84
CA TRP A 277 13.74 -20.96 1.92
C TRP A 277 15.26 -20.89 2.03
N ARG A 278 15.99 -21.97 1.70
CA ARG A 278 17.47 -21.99 1.77
C ARG A 278 18.06 -21.10 0.69
N ALA A 279 17.57 -21.23 -0.53
CA ALA A 279 17.98 -20.40 -1.67
C ALA A 279 17.57 -18.94 -1.46
N MET A 280 16.38 -18.69 -0.91
CA MET A 280 15.93 -17.35 -0.54
C MET A 280 16.84 -16.72 0.52
N LEU A 281 17.15 -17.45 1.58
CA LEU A 281 18.05 -16.98 2.65
C LEU A 281 19.44 -16.65 2.09
N ARG A 282 19.99 -17.51 1.22
CA ARG A 282 21.25 -17.23 0.52
C ARG A 282 21.18 -15.90 -0.25
N ASN A 283 20.13 -15.70 -1.04
CA ASN A 283 19.97 -14.49 -1.83
C ASN A 283 19.83 -13.23 -0.93
N ILE A 284 19.11 -13.33 0.19
CA ILE A 284 19.00 -12.25 1.19
C ILE A 284 20.38 -11.93 1.78
N VAL A 285 21.16 -12.94 2.17
CA VAL A 285 22.51 -12.73 2.71
C VAL A 285 23.40 -12.04 1.67
N VAL A 286 23.39 -12.50 0.42
CA VAL A 286 24.14 -11.86 -0.68
C VAL A 286 23.71 -10.39 -0.85
N PHE A 287 22.41 -10.11 -0.84
CA PHE A 287 21.88 -8.75 -0.96
C PHE A 287 22.33 -7.85 0.19
N ILE A 288 22.29 -8.35 1.43
CA ILE A 288 22.76 -7.61 2.61
C ILE A 288 24.28 -7.38 2.54
N CYS A 289 25.06 -8.38 2.12
CA CYS A 289 26.50 -8.25 1.94
C CYS A 289 26.88 -7.19 0.88
N ILE A 290 26.04 -6.99 -0.14
CA ILE A 290 26.23 -5.91 -1.13
C ILE A 290 25.82 -4.55 -0.55
N LEU A 291 24.75 -4.51 0.23
CA LEU A 291 24.24 -3.29 0.86
C LEU A 291 25.15 -2.70 1.93
N ILE A 292 25.82 -3.55 2.73
CA ILE A 292 26.63 -3.09 3.87
C ILE A 292 27.78 -2.17 3.41
N PRO A 293 28.63 -2.54 2.43
CA PRO A 293 29.70 -1.66 1.96
C PRO A 293 29.18 -0.34 1.38
N ILE A 294 28.08 -0.38 0.63
CA ILE A 294 27.42 0.82 0.07
C ILE A 294 26.95 1.72 1.21
N GLY A 295 26.31 1.14 2.23
CA GLY A 295 25.89 1.89 3.40
C GLY A 295 27.04 2.44 4.23
N ILE A 296 28.19 1.78 4.29
CA ILE A 296 29.37 2.33 4.98
C ILE A 296 29.93 3.52 4.19
N HIS A 297 30.03 3.39 2.86
CA HIS A 297 30.51 4.47 1.99
C HIS A 297 29.62 5.72 2.09
N ASP A 298 28.30 5.53 2.12
CA ASP A 298 27.32 6.62 2.18
C ASP A 298 27.01 7.08 3.61
N GLY A 299 27.76 6.61 4.62
CA GLY A 299 27.62 7.04 6.01
C GLY A 299 26.34 6.56 6.72
N MET A 300 25.67 5.54 6.18
CA MET A 300 24.46 4.92 6.75
C MET A 300 24.74 4.10 8.02
N PHE A 301 25.97 3.60 8.20
CA PHE A 301 26.39 2.76 9.34
C PHE A 301 27.30 3.49 10.33
#